data_AF-A0A013V1M0-F1
#
_entry.id   AF-A0A013V1M0-F1
#
_cell.length_a   1.000
_cell.length_b   1.000
_cell.length_c   1.000
_cell.angle_alpha   90.00
_cell.angle_beta   90.00
_cell.angle_gamma   90.00
#
_symmetry.space_group_name_H-M   'P 1'
#
loop_
_entity.id
_entity.type
_entity.pdbx_description
1 polymer ?
#
loop_
_entity_poly.entity_id
_entity_poly.type
_entity_poly.pdbx_seq_one_letter_code
_entity_poly.pdbx_strand_id
1 'polypeptide(L)'
;MKFSYQDLAGNNIEVECESYIHIPSGIAVKSTEAGNYHITENFSFYKKTQADSVPIYRFAIDRNSNVFNSDELPALAQIGKDWKSLE
;
A
#
# COMPACT_ATOMS: atom_id res chain seq x y z
N MET A 1 -4.71 9.06 -10.60
CA MET A 1 -5.94 8.97 -9.77
C MET A 1 -5.62 9.57 -8.42
N LYS A 2 -6.58 10.26 -7.79
CA LYS A 2 -6.37 10.86 -6.47
C LYS A 2 -6.97 9.94 -5.40
N PHE A 3 -6.21 9.68 -4.35
CA PHE A 3 -6.64 8.83 -3.25
C PHE A 3 -6.35 9.51 -1.91
N SER A 4 -6.96 8.98 -0.86
CA SER A 4 -6.64 9.39 0.51
C SER A 4 -6.60 8.19 1.46
N TYR A 5 -5.86 8.36 2.55
CA TYR A 5 -5.82 7.44 3.67
C TYR A 5 -5.56 8.20 4.98
N GLN A 6 -5.86 7.56 6.11
CA GLN A 6 -5.48 8.06 7.42
C GLN A 6 -4.13 7.43 7.82
N ASP A 7 -3.13 8.27 8.14
CA ASP A 7 -1.84 7.79 8.64
C ASP A 7 -1.93 7.26 10.08
N LEU A 8 -0.85 6.66 10.58
CA LEU A 8 -0.80 6.13 11.96
C LEU A 8 -0.95 7.22 13.05
N ALA A 9 -0.73 8.49 12.71
CA ALA A 9 -0.91 9.63 13.61
C ALA A 9 -2.34 10.22 13.55
N GLY A 10 -3.20 9.70 12.66
CA GLY A 10 -4.58 10.14 12.49
C GLY A 10 -4.77 11.25 11.45
N ASN A 11 -3.71 11.69 10.75
CA ASN A 11 -3.81 12.71 9.72
C ASN A 11 -4.37 12.12 8.43
N ASN A 12 -5.18 12.90 7.71
CA ASN A 12 -5.61 12.54 6.37
C ASN A 12 -4.53 12.94 5.36
N ILE A 13 -4.02 11.96 4.63
CA ILE A 13 -3.02 12.13 3.59
C ILE A 13 -3.71 11.93 2.24
N GLU A 14 -3.52 12.89 1.34
CA GLU A 14 -3.96 12.80 -0.05
C GLU A 14 -2.76 12.50 -0.94
N VAL A 15 -2.92 11.57 -1.88
CA VAL A 15 -1.85 11.18 -2.82
C VAL A 15 -2.42 11.03 -4.23
N GLU A 16 -1.67 11.54 -5.21
CA GLU A 16 -1.90 11.22 -6.61
C GLU A 16 -1.05 10.01 -7.00
N CYS A 17 -1.71 8.94 -7.42
CA CYS A 17 -1.05 7.69 -7.79
C CYS A 17 -1.71 6.99 -8.97
N GLU A 18 -0.96 6.06 -9.53
CA GLU A 18 -1.40 5.12 -10.56
C GLU A 18 -1.25 3.68 -10.07
N SER A 19 -2.18 2.82 -10.47
CA SER A 19 -2.09 1.40 -10.19
C SER A 19 -0.98 0.77 -11.02
N TYR A 20 -0.25 -0.19 -10.46
CA TYR A 20 0.71 -0.99 -11.22
C TYR A 20 0.61 -2.46 -10.82
N ILE A 21 1.04 -3.35 -11.71
CA ILE A 21 1.15 -4.77 -11.40
C ILE A 21 2.51 -4.98 -10.75
N HIS A 22 2.52 -5.31 -9.45
CA HIS A 22 3.74 -5.71 -8.79
C HIS A 22 4.11 -7.14 -9.22
N ILE A 23 5.25 -7.29 -9.89
CA ILE A 23 5.82 -8.58 -10.27
C ILE A 23 6.92 -8.90 -9.25
N PRO A 24 6.68 -9.75 -8.24
CA PRO A 24 7.72 -10.09 -7.29
C PRO A 24 8.79 -10.95 -7.97
N SER A 25 10.06 -10.75 -7.62
CA SER A 25 11.17 -11.59 -8.11
C SER A 25 11.28 -12.95 -7.41
N GLY A 26 10.20 -13.41 -6.75
CA GLY A 26 10.14 -14.63 -5.93
C GLY A 26 8.78 -14.81 -5.27
N ILE A 27 8.67 -15.79 -4.36
CA ILE A 27 7.45 -16.03 -3.58
C ILE A 27 7.31 -14.91 -2.52
N ALA A 28 6.54 -13.87 -2.85
CA ALA A 28 6.18 -12.80 -1.92
C ALA A 28 5.06 -13.29 -0.99
N VAL A 29 5.44 -14.12 0.00
CA VAL A 29 4.54 -14.60 1.06
C VAL A 29 4.78 -13.80 2.32
N LYS A 30 3.72 -13.23 2.90
CA LYS A 30 3.74 -12.69 4.25
C LYS A 30 3.16 -13.72 5.21
N SER A 31 3.96 -14.17 6.17
CA SER A 31 3.46 -14.98 7.29
C SER A 31 2.87 -14.07 8.36
N THR A 32 1.66 -14.38 8.78
CA THR A 32 0.97 -13.73 9.90
C THR A 32 0.46 -14.82 10.84
N GLU A 33 -0.03 -14.45 12.03
CA GLU A 33 -0.70 -15.41 12.94
C GLU A 33 -1.92 -16.09 12.29
N ALA A 34 -2.54 -15.45 11.28
CA ALA A 34 -3.68 -15.98 10.53
C ALA A 34 -3.28 -16.83 9.31
N GLY A 35 -1.98 -17.03 9.07
CA GLY A 35 -1.45 -17.86 7.99
C GLY A 35 -0.56 -17.10 6.99
N ASN A 36 -0.20 -17.80 5.92
CA ASN A 36 0.65 -17.31 4.82
C ASN A 36 -0.22 -16.67 3.74
N TYR A 37 -0.02 -15.39 3.48
CA TYR A 37 -0.71 -14.67 2.42
C TYR A 37 0.21 -14.48 1.21
N HIS A 38 -0.26 -14.88 0.02
CA HIS A 38 0.33 -14.41 -1.22
C HIS A 38 0.04 -12.92 -1.37
N ILE A 39 1.10 -12.12 -1.31
CA ILE A 39 1.03 -10.66 -1.35
C ILE A 39 0.46 -10.20 -2.71
N THR A 40 0.75 -10.90 -3.80
CA THR A 40 0.25 -10.57 -5.15
C THR A 40 -1.25 -10.84 -5.34
N GLU A 41 -1.87 -11.69 -4.52
CA GLU A 41 -3.29 -12.08 -4.68
C GLU A 41 -4.23 -11.29 -3.77
N ASN A 42 -3.69 -10.65 -2.74
CA ASN A 42 -4.47 -10.01 -1.69
C ASN A 42 -4.26 -8.50 -1.60
N PHE A 43 -3.32 -7.96 -2.38
CA PHE A 43 -3.00 -6.53 -2.36
C PHE A 43 -3.17 -5.90 -3.74
N SER A 44 -3.70 -4.68 -3.73
CA SER A 44 -3.63 -3.75 -4.86
C SER A 44 -2.41 -2.85 -4.70
N PHE A 45 -1.69 -2.59 -5.79
CA PHE A 45 -0.45 -1.81 -5.73
C PHE A 45 -0.58 -0.48 -6.46
N TYR A 46 -0.07 0.57 -5.82
CA TYR A 46 -0.09 1.93 -6.34
C TYR A 46 1.27 2.58 -6.19
N LYS A 47 1.65 3.42 -7.15
CA LYS A 47 2.86 4.26 -7.05
C LYS A 47 2.48 5.69 -7.33
N LYS A 48 3.12 6.64 -6.65
CA LYS A 48 2.85 8.06 -6.89
C LYS A 48 3.18 8.45 -8.31
N THR A 49 2.38 9.34 -8.88
CA THR A 49 2.67 9.94 -10.19
C THR A 49 3.71 11.06 -10.06
N GLN A 50 3.83 11.68 -8.89
CA GLN A 50 4.77 12.77 -8.61
C GLN A 50 5.46 12.57 -7.26
N ALA A 51 6.69 13.09 -7.14
CA ALA A 51 7.37 13.19 -5.86
C ALA A 51 6.73 14.34 -5.06
N ASP A 52 6.38 14.08 -3.82
CA ASP A 52 5.82 15.06 -2.87
C ASP A 52 6.64 15.03 -1.56
N SER A 53 6.18 15.73 -0.53
CA SER A 53 6.84 15.76 0.79
C SER A 53 6.69 14.47 1.61
N VAL A 54 5.87 13.51 1.16
CA VAL A 54 5.67 12.22 1.83
C VAL A 54 6.69 11.22 1.28
N PRO A 55 7.59 10.67 2.11
CA PRO A 55 8.75 9.91 1.65
C PRO A 55 8.41 8.58 0.98
N ILE A 56 7.20 8.07 1.17
CA ILE A 56 6.76 6.78 0.65
C ILE A 56 6.23 6.94 -0.77
N TYR A 57 6.84 6.25 -1.73
CA TYR A 57 6.51 6.37 -3.14
C TYR A 57 5.58 5.25 -3.64
N ARG A 58 5.66 4.06 -3.04
CA ARG A 58 4.84 2.90 -3.44
C ARG A 58 4.04 2.34 -2.27
N PHE A 59 2.81 1.95 -2.59
CA PHE A 59 1.79 1.50 -1.65
C PHE A 59 1.28 0.13 -2.04
N ALA A 60 1.02 -0.70 -1.03
CA ALA A 60 0.21 -1.89 -1.15
C ALA A 60 -1.04 -1.73 -0.29
N ILE A 61 -2.20 -2.09 -0.83
CA ILE A 61 -3.51 -1.93 -0.18
C ILE A 61 -4.16 -3.30 -0.05
N ASP A 62 -4.50 -3.71 1.17
CA ASP A 62 -5.19 -4.99 1.40
C ASP A 62 -6.71 -4.86 1.19
N ARG A 63 -7.43 -5.99 1.33
CA ARG A 63 -8.89 -6.05 1.19
C ARG A 63 -9.66 -5.28 2.27
N ASN A 64 -9.01 -4.91 3.37
CA ASN A 64 -9.58 -4.15 4.47
C ASN A 64 -9.23 -2.65 4.37
N SER A 65 -8.72 -2.20 3.23
CA SER A 65 -8.27 -0.83 2.99
C SER A 65 -7.13 -0.36 3.91
N ASN A 66 -6.33 -1.29 4.45
CA ASN A 66 -5.10 -0.96 5.13
C ASN A 66 -4.03 -0.57 4.11
N VAL A 67 -3.19 0.39 4.48
CA VAL A 67 -2.14 0.95 3.62
C VAL A 67 -0.78 0.54 4.13
N PHE A 68 0.05 -0.01 3.24
CA PHE A 68 1.38 -0.50 3.56
C PHE A 68 2.43 0.11 2.64
N ASN A 69 3.65 0.29 3.16
CA ASN A 69 4.82 0.64 2.34
C ASN A 69 5.25 -0.59 1.53
N SER A 70 5.06 -0.56 0.21
CA SER A 70 5.43 -1.70 -0.64
C SER A 70 6.91 -1.72 -1.03
N ASP A 71 7.67 -0.65 -0.75
CA ASP A 71 9.13 -0.67 -0.93
C ASP A 71 9.82 -1.53 0.14
N GLU A 72 9.12 -1.86 1.23
CA GLU A 72 9.59 -2.71 2.34
C GLU A 72 9.12 -4.17 2.22
N LEU A 73 8.79 -4.64 1.02
CA LEU A 73 8.47 -6.06 0.82
C LEU A 73 9.64 -6.98 1.26
N PRO A 74 9.36 -8.14 1.90
CA PRO A 74 8.04 -8.70 2.21
C PRO A 74 7.44 -8.24 3.55
N ALA A 75 8.14 -7.40 4.33
CA ALA A 75 7.68 -6.99 5.67
C ALA A 75 6.33 -6.27 5.60
N LEU A 76 6.12 -5.43 4.57
CA LEU A 76 4.89 -4.62 4.38
C LEU A 76 4.54 -3.90 5.69
N ALA A 77 5.34 -2.90 6.07
CA ALA A 77 5.01 -2.08 7.23
C ALA A 77 3.70 -1.33 6.99
N GLN A 78 2.76 -1.45 7.92
CA GLN A 78 1.53 -0.69 7.85
C GLN A 78 1.84 0.78 8.15
N ILE A 79 1.34 1.67 7.30
CA ILE A 79 1.57 3.12 7.40
C ILE A 79 0.26 3.90 7.53
N GLY A 80 -0.87 3.22 7.31
CA GLY A 80 -2.17 3.83 7.40
C GLY A 80 -3.32 2.85 7.17
N LYS A 81 -4.51 3.42 7.07
CA LYS A 81 -5.78 2.71 6.91
C LYS A 81 -6.81 3.60 6.19
N ASP A 82 -8.00 3.05 5.97
CA ASP A 82 -9.14 3.74 5.38
C ASP A 82 -8.84 4.28 3.96
N TRP A 83 -8.07 3.51 3.17
CA TRP A 83 -7.79 3.83 1.77
C TRP A 83 -9.07 4.01 0.96
N LYS A 84 -9.17 5.14 0.26
CA LYS A 84 -10.32 5.47 -0.59
C LYS A 84 -9.93 6.32 -1.78
N SER A 85 -10.63 6.11 -2.89
CA SER A 85 -10.57 6.98 -4.06
C SER A 85 -11.20 8.33 -3.74
N LEU A 86 -10.58 9.41 -4.19
CA LEU A 86 -11.18 10.74 -4.22
C LEU A 86 -11.62 10.95 -5.68
N GLU A 87 -12.92 10.80 -5.93
CA GLU A 87 -13.52 11.09 -7.25
C GLU A 87 -13.31 12.57 -7.65
#